data_AF-D2QWW6-F1
#
_entry.id   AF-D2QWW6-F1
#
_cell.length_a   1.000
_cell.length_b   1.000
_cell.length_c   1.000
_cell.angle_alpha   90.00
_cell.angle_beta   90.00
_cell.angle_gamma   90.00
#
_symmetry.space_group_name_H-M   'P 1'
#
loop_
_entity.id
_entity.type
_entity.pdbx_description
1 polymer ?
#
loop_
_entity_poly.entity_id
_entity_poly.type
_entity_poly.pdbx_seq_one_letter_code
_entity_poly.pdbx_strand_id
1 'polypeptide(L)'
;MKIYAVERPEIVPLEMPSRFRLEIVYFMTPPGQDRAPATLPPDEYFIDKTEAAKWLDDLVVPVVSPLDARAKAEIELTDYHEEFLEWLVTREIERVRVEM
;
A
#
# COMPACT_ATOMS: atom_id res chain seq x y z
N MET A 1 -3.32 9.26 -12.25
CA MET A 1 -3.42 7.87 -11.79
C MET A 1 -4.45 7.81 -10.68
N LYS A 2 -5.25 6.74 -10.64
CA LYS A 2 -6.29 6.53 -9.63
C LYS A 2 -6.09 5.19 -8.93
N ILE A 3 -6.42 5.17 -7.65
CA ILE A 3 -6.43 3.96 -6.82
C ILE A 3 -7.87 3.64 -6.46
N TYR A 4 -8.29 2.42 -6.79
CA TYR A 4 -9.64 1.91 -6.55
C TYR A 4 -9.62 0.90 -5.43
N ALA A 5 -10.61 0.94 -4.54
CA ALA A 5 -10.83 -0.12 -3.56
C ALA A 5 -11.53 -1.30 -4.25
N VAL A 6 -10.88 -2.47 -4.28
CA VAL A 6 -11.39 -3.65 -5.00
C VAL A 6 -12.61 -4.24 -4.31
N GLU A 7 -12.58 -4.30 -2.98
CA GLU A 7 -13.64 -4.92 -2.17
C GLU A 7 -14.78 -3.95 -1.84
N ARG A 8 -14.58 -2.66 -2.12
CA ARG A 8 -15.45 -1.55 -1.74
C ARG A 8 -15.62 -0.57 -2.91
N PRO A 9 -16.21 -1.01 -4.04
CA PRO A 9 -16.28 -0.22 -5.28
C PRO A 9 -17.12 1.07 -5.15
N GLU A 10 -17.91 1.20 -4.08
CA GLU A 10 -18.66 2.40 -3.74
C GLU A 10 -17.79 3.56 -3.24
N ILE A 11 -16.54 3.27 -2.84
CA ILE A 11 -15.60 4.30 -2.38
C ILE A 11 -15.08 5.09 -3.56
N VAL A 12 -15.09 6.42 -3.42
CA VAL A 12 -14.49 7.32 -4.41
C VAL A 12 -13.00 7.00 -4.56
N PRO A 13 -12.52 6.72 -5.79
CA PRO A 13 -11.11 6.42 -6.04
C PRO A 13 -10.20 7.56 -5.59
N LEU A 14 -9.05 7.22 -5.03
CA LEU A 14 -8.05 8.20 -4.62
C LEU A 14 -7.22 8.63 -5.84
N GLU A 15 -7.04 9.94 -6.02
CA GLU A 15 -6.12 10.46 -7.03
C GLU A 15 -4.69 10.46 -6.48
N MET A 16 -3.76 9.94 -7.28
CA MET A 16 -2.36 9.84 -6.89
C MET A 16 -1.43 10.26 -8.03
N PRO A 17 -0.23 10.76 -7.72
CA PRO A 17 0.76 11.07 -8.73
C PRO A 17 1.22 9.79 -9.44
N SER A 18 1.51 9.88 -10.74
CA SER A 18 1.89 8.71 -11.55
C SER A 18 3.13 7.98 -11.02
N ARG A 19 4.05 8.69 -10.36
CA ARG A 19 5.25 8.10 -9.72
C ARG A 19 4.90 7.04 -8.66
N PHE A 20 3.74 7.18 -8.00
CA PHE A 20 3.33 6.28 -6.93
C PHE A 20 3.13 4.83 -7.42
N ARG A 21 2.93 4.64 -8.73
CA ARG A 21 2.90 3.30 -9.36
C ARG A 21 4.16 2.48 -9.05
N LEU A 22 5.31 3.13 -8.90
CA LEU A 22 6.59 2.50 -8.58
C LEU A 22 6.81 2.35 -7.07
N GLU A 23 6.08 3.10 -6.26
CA GLU A 23 6.26 3.18 -4.80
C GLU A 23 5.30 2.23 -4.07
N ILE A 24 4.12 1.94 -4.63
CA ILE A 24 3.09 1.10 -4.01
C ILE A 24 3.58 -0.30 -3.60
N VAL A 25 4.62 -0.82 -4.27
CA VAL A 25 5.25 -2.10 -3.94
C VAL A 25 5.95 -2.11 -2.57
N TYR A 26 6.27 -0.94 -1.99
CA TYR A 26 6.81 -0.84 -0.64
C TYR A 26 5.74 -0.98 0.44
N PHE A 27 4.47 -0.77 0.07
CA PHE A 27 3.32 -0.84 0.97
C PHE A 27 2.59 -2.18 0.87
N MET A 28 2.95 -3.05 -0.08
CA MET A 28 2.23 -4.29 -0.30
C MET A 28 2.72 -5.42 0.60
N THR A 29 1.79 -6.25 1.07
CA THR A 29 2.12 -7.59 1.56
C THR A 29 2.25 -8.54 0.36
N PRO A 30 3.36 -9.30 0.24
CA PRO A 30 3.54 -10.22 -0.88
C PRO A 30 2.41 -11.25 -0.98
N PRO A 31 1.98 -11.64 -2.20
CA PRO A 31 0.96 -12.68 -2.37
C PRO A 31 1.31 -13.98 -1.65
N GLY A 32 0.33 -14.55 -0.94
CA GLY A 32 0.51 -15.80 -0.17
C GLY A 32 1.27 -15.66 1.15
N GLN A 33 1.61 -14.43 1.56
CA GLN A 33 2.10 -14.15 2.91
C GLN A 33 1.00 -13.59 3.81
N ASP A 34 1.03 -13.95 5.09
CA ASP A 34 0.08 -13.50 6.11
C ASP A 34 -1.38 -13.67 5.67
N ARG A 35 -2.10 -12.55 5.48
CA ARG A 35 -3.51 -12.50 5.04
C ARG A 35 -3.65 -12.21 3.54
N ALA A 36 -2.56 -11.93 2.84
CA ALA A 36 -2.61 -11.62 1.43
C ALA A 36 -3.07 -12.84 0.62
N PRO A 37 -3.98 -12.67 -0.36
CA PRO A 37 -4.37 -13.74 -1.26
C PRO A 37 -3.16 -14.40 -1.94
N ALA A 38 -3.22 -15.72 -2.17
CA ALA A 38 -2.15 -16.47 -2.82
C ALA A 38 -1.83 -15.95 -4.25
N THR A 39 -2.82 -15.36 -4.91
CA THR A 39 -2.68 -14.72 -6.21
C THR A 39 -3.41 -13.39 -6.20
N LEU A 40 -2.81 -12.39 -6.84
CA LEU A 40 -3.42 -11.09 -7.10
C LEU A 40 -3.40 -10.83 -8.62
N PRO A 41 -4.48 -10.25 -9.19
CA PRO A 41 -4.47 -9.79 -10.57
C PRO A 41 -3.36 -8.74 -10.83
N PRO A 42 -3.00 -8.52 -12.11
CA PRO A 42 -2.12 -7.41 -12.47
C PRO A 42 -2.69 -6.08 -11.94
N ASP A 43 -1.78 -5.21 -11.49
CA ASP A 43 -2.11 -3.89 -10.94
C ASP A 43 -2.98 -3.91 -9.66
N GLU A 44 -3.24 -5.08 -9.08
CA GLU A 44 -3.83 -5.23 -7.75
C GLU A 44 -2.78 -5.47 -6.68
N TYR A 45 -3.01 -4.85 -5.52
CA TYR A 45 -2.13 -4.88 -4.37
C TYR A 45 -2.95 -5.20 -3.12
N PHE A 46 -2.37 -6.01 -2.24
CA PHE A 46 -2.88 -6.20 -0.89
C PHE A 46 -1.99 -5.43 0.08
N ILE A 47 -2.60 -4.63 0.94
CA ILE A 47 -1.96 -3.85 2.00
C ILE A 47 -2.62 -4.28 3.30
N ASP A 48 -1.85 -4.84 4.23
CA ASP A 48 -2.37 -5.18 5.55
C ASP A 48 -2.74 -3.89 6.30
N LYS A 49 -4.01 -3.76 6.70
CA LYS A 49 -4.48 -2.54 7.38
C LYS A 49 -3.79 -2.27 8.72
N THR A 50 -3.32 -3.32 9.41
CA THR A 50 -2.65 -3.19 10.71
C THR A 50 -1.28 -2.57 10.51
N GLU A 51 -0.55 -3.02 9.48
CA GLU A 51 0.72 -2.42 9.09
C GLU A 51 0.50 -1.00 8.54
N ALA A 52 -0.52 -0.77 7.71
CA ALA A 52 -0.84 0.57 7.19
C ALA A 52 -1.12 1.58 8.32
N ALA A 53 -1.91 1.18 9.32
CA ALA A 53 -2.19 2.02 10.49
C ALA A 53 -0.91 2.33 11.28
N LYS A 54 -0.03 1.34 11.42
CA LYS A 54 1.26 1.52 12.09
C LYS A 54 2.18 2.45 11.31
N TRP A 55 2.33 2.28 10.00
CA TRP A 55 3.17 3.16 9.18
C TRP A 55 2.69 4.61 9.19
N LEU A 56 1.37 4.81 9.24
CA LEU A 56 0.77 6.14 9.36
C LEU A 56 1.05 6.79 10.73
N ASP A 57 1.06 6.01 11.81
CA ASP A 57 1.40 6.49 13.16
C ASP A 57 2.90 6.77 13.31
N ASP A 58 3.74 5.87 12.78
CA ASP A 58 5.21 5.95 12.85
C ASP A 58 5.79 6.95 11.82
N LEU A 59 5.00 7.38 10.83
CA LEU A 59 5.40 8.19 9.67
C LEU A 59 6.57 7.60 8.84
N VAL A 60 6.76 6.28 8.95
CA VAL A 60 7.79 5.53 8.21
C VAL A 60 7.28 4.18 7.75
N VAL A 61 7.76 3.74 6.57
CA VAL A 61 7.59 2.37 6.08
C VAL A 61 8.93 1.65 6.18
N PRO A 62 9.02 0.57 6.99
CA PRO A 62 10.22 -0.24 7.04
C PRO A 62 10.29 -1.09 5.76
N VAL A 63 11.35 -0.91 4.98
CA VAL A 63 11.63 -1.72 3.80
C VAL A 63 12.82 -2.64 4.05
N VAL A 64 12.64 -3.90 3.70
CA VAL A 64 13.73 -4.89 3.71
C VAL A 64 14.25 -5.02 2.29
N SER A 65 15.54 -4.74 2.10
CA SER A 65 16.17 -4.95 0.80
C SER A 65 16.10 -6.42 0.41
N PRO A 66 15.66 -6.76 -0.82
CA PRO A 66 15.70 -8.15 -1.29
C PRO A 66 17.11 -8.72 -1.40
N LEU A 67 18.14 -7.86 -1.41
CA LEU A 67 19.55 -8.26 -1.54
C LEU A 67 20.26 -8.43 -0.18
N ASP A 68 19.73 -7.83 0.88
CA ASP A 68 20.29 -7.97 2.23
C ASP A 68 19.17 -7.91 3.28
N ALA A 69 18.76 -9.08 3.75
CA ALA A 69 17.73 -9.24 4.77
C ALA A 69 18.10 -8.63 6.14
N ARG A 70 19.32 -8.12 6.32
CA ARG A 70 19.76 -7.41 7.53
C ARG A 70 19.75 -5.89 7.37
N ALA A 71 19.74 -5.38 6.14
CA ALA A 71 19.66 -3.95 5.86
C ALA A 71 18.18 -3.51 5.89
N LYS A 72 17.74 -3.09 7.08
CA LYS A 72 16.49 -2.34 7.23
C LYS A 72 16.74 -0.91 6.80
N ALA A 73 16.02 -0.45 5.78
CA ALA A 73 15.91 0.97 5.49
C ALA A 73 14.49 1.42 5.86
N GLU A 74 14.35 2.68 6.22
CA GLU A 74 13.06 3.31 6.50
C GLU A 74 12.81 4.33 5.41
N ILE A 75 11.60 4.30 4.85
CA ILE A 75 11.12 5.31 3.91
C ILE A 75 10.24 6.25 4.73
N GLU A 76 10.65 7.51 4.87
CA GLU A 76 9.80 8.56 5.44
C GLU A 76 8.58 8.77 4.53
N LEU A 77 7.41 8.92 5.15
CA LEU A 77 6.21 9.21 4.40
C LEU A 77 6.28 10.61 3.78
N THR A 78 5.72 10.73 2.58
CA THR A 78 5.43 12.03 1.97
C THR A 78 3.95 12.33 2.17
N ASP A 79 3.51 13.57 1.96
CA ASP A 79 2.10 13.95 2.03
C ASP A 79 1.18 13.00 1.24
N TYR A 80 1.62 12.56 0.05
CA TYR A 80 0.87 11.61 -0.77
C TYR A 80 0.82 10.20 -0.16
N HIS A 81 1.87 9.76 0.52
CA HIS A 81 1.88 8.47 1.21
C HIS A 81 0.94 8.50 2.42
N GLU A 82 0.96 9.59 3.18
CA GLU A 82 0.06 9.79 4.32
C GLU A 82 -1.40 9.81 3.84
N GLU A 83 -1.72 10.57 2.79
CA GLU A 83 -3.06 10.60 2.21
C GLU A 83 -3.53 9.20 1.76
N PHE A 84 -2.64 8.43 1.13
CA PHE A 84 -2.93 7.05 0.73
C PHE A 84 -3.20 6.14 1.92
N LEU A 85 -2.34 6.17 2.94
CA LEU A 85 -2.49 5.35 4.13
C LEU A 85 -3.73 5.75 4.95
N GLU A 86 -3.98 7.04 5.10
CA GLU A 86 -5.20 7.55 5.75
C GLU A 86 -6.44 7.09 4.98
N TRP A 87 -6.42 7.17 3.65
CA TRP A 87 -7.53 6.69 2.82
C TRP A 87 -7.79 5.18 3.02
N LEU A 88 -6.74 4.36 3.12
CA LEU A 88 -6.86 2.93 3.42
C LEU A 88 -7.44 2.67 4.82
N VAL A 89 -6.84 3.30 5.84
CA VAL A 89 -7.13 3.03 7.26
C VAL A 89 -8.52 3.53 7.63
N THR A 90 -8.86 4.77 7.30
CA THR A 90 -10.16 5.38 7.63
C THR A 90 -11.33 4.66 6.97
N ARG A 91 -11.07 4.01 5.82
CA ARG A 91 -12.09 3.30 5.06
C ARG A 91 -11.95 1.79 5.17
N GLU A 92 -11.02 1.25 5.97
CA GLU A 92 -10.83 -0.19 6.12
C GLU A 92 -10.65 -0.93 4.77
N ILE A 93 -9.78 -0.41 3.91
CA ILE A 93 -9.45 -0.99 2.60
C ILE A 93 -8.16 -1.77 2.72
N GLU A 94 -8.14 -3.02 2.23
CA GLU A 94 -6.93 -3.85 2.19
C GLU A 94 -6.52 -4.22 0.77
N ARG A 95 -7.47 -4.23 -0.18
CA ARG A 95 -7.21 -4.53 -1.59
C ARG A 95 -7.47 -3.34 -2.47
N VAL A 96 -6.45 -2.96 -3.24
CA VAL A 96 -6.51 -1.84 -4.16
C VAL A 96 -6.11 -2.24 -5.58
N ARG A 97 -6.66 -1.54 -6.56
CA ARG A 97 -6.25 -1.60 -7.96
C ARG A 97 -5.75 -0.24 -8.42
N VAL A 98 -4.65 -0.23 -9.14
CA VAL A 98 -4.06 1.00 -9.70
C VAL A 98 -4.40 1.11 -11.19
N GLU A 99 -4.87 2.27 -11.62
CA GLU A 99 -5.12 2.56 -13.04
C GLU A 99 -4.53 3.93 -13.42
N MET A 100 -3.96 4.05 -14.63
CA MET A 100 -3.34 5.29 -15.11
C MET A 100 -4.35 6.32 -15.59
#